data_AF-A0A353DD95-F1
#
_entry.id   AF-A0A353DD95-F1
#
_cell.length_a   1.000
_cell.length_b   1.000
_cell.length_c   1.000
_cell.angle_alpha   90.00
_cell.angle_beta   90.00
_cell.angle_gamma   90.00
#
_symmetry.space_group_name_H-M   'P 1'
#
loop_
_entity.id
_entity.type
_entity.pdbx_description
1 polymer ?
#
loop_
_entity_poly.entity_id
_entity_poly.type
_entity_poly.pdbx_seq_one_letter_code
_entity_poly.pdbx_strand_id
1 'polypeptide(L)'
;MTLLLGLGIIGSRSADQLIAAGHSLRTWNRTPKNRPESVDDPVEAARKSDVIISYLRDDTAVRELFTNILPELTEGTAVINHSTIDPETTVWLDQQCQKTGCHFLDAPFTGSRDAAAGGNLVYYVSGKPEIFEQHRDLLGITSKEILFMGPPPAATVVKITTNLATASAVQALTEALEISRRHGVDPRDWHKAAQLNGCYAPVMGMKIPTLLESDFTPHFSTENMAKDTLYALQLADAAGVTANANQITWNNLFEAEMRDASEDFSATARQHHTLDADLDEPVEKSCSRIRVTGPDAERYLNGQLSNDVKLASEEEMIDACLLNAKGQLELFVQVHKEGDDFIVEGTYELAAELMARLDKYLIADDVELIDESEEDSAYTLCPNETRRVLDGIPKWPNELFPGLLPPDAGLEETAISYTKGCYTGQEVISRMKRAGKTNKHLVRLTLDKPLIPTNAKLIVDGKEAGWITSVATLESGQDIALGYRLRKFKDSNEFEVHSSSSDEVIGTAAVRTND
;
A
#
# COMPACT_ATOMS: atom_id res chain seq x y z
N MET A 1 11.08 18.15 34.49
CA MET A 1 9.78 17.48 34.27
C MET A 1 9.78 16.91 32.85
N THR A 2 9.38 15.64 32.68
CA THR A 2 9.31 15.00 31.35
C THR A 2 7.87 14.82 30.91
N LEU A 3 7.56 15.16 29.66
CA LEU A 3 6.28 14.86 29.02
C LEU A 3 6.47 13.75 27.99
N LEU A 4 5.69 12.68 28.08
CA LEU A 4 5.66 11.61 27.09
C LEU A 4 4.36 11.64 26.30
N LEU A 5 4.48 11.78 24.98
CA LEU A 5 3.39 11.88 24.02
C LEU A 5 3.25 10.54 23.29
N GLY A 6 2.10 9.88 23.42
CA GLY A 6 1.82 8.60 22.78
C GLY A 6 1.98 7.41 23.74
N LEU A 7 0.86 6.77 24.07
CA LEU A 7 0.79 5.63 25.00
C LEU A 7 0.31 4.37 24.28
N GLY A 8 0.88 4.12 23.09
CA GLY A 8 0.71 2.87 22.37
C GLY A 8 1.44 1.69 23.05
N ILE A 9 1.65 0.60 22.29
CA ILE A 9 2.29 -0.63 22.80
C ILE A 9 3.64 -0.32 23.44
N ILE A 10 4.49 0.47 22.77
CA ILE A 10 5.83 0.80 23.27
C ILE A 10 5.79 1.95 24.28
N GLY A 11 5.18 3.09 23.93
CA GLY A 11 5.19 4.29 24.78
C GLY A 11 4.64 4.08 26.19
N SER A 12 3.61 3.25 26.36
CA SER A 12 3.08 2.90 27.70
C SER A 12 4.08 2.15 28.58
N ARG A 13 4.86 1.24 28.01
CA ARG A 13 5.89 0.45 28.72
C ARG A 13 7.11 1.30 29.03
N SER A 14 7.51 2.17 28.09
CA SER A 14 8.57 3.15 28.33
C SER A 14 8.18 4.12 29.45
N ALA A 15 6.92 4.55 29.53
CA ALA A 15 6.42 5.36 30.64
C ALA A 15 6.54 4.63 31.98
N ASP A 16 6.18 3.34 32.03
CA ASP A 16 6.31 2.51 33.23
C ASP A 16 7.79 2.38 33.68
N GLN A 17 8.72 2.20 32.75
CA GLN A 17 10.16 2.16 33.06
C GLN A 17 10.68 3.49 33.62
N LEU A 18 10.30 4.61 33.01
CA LEU A 18 10.69 5.95 33.48
C LEU A 18 10.16 6.22 34.90
N ILE A 19 8.90 5.86 35.17
CA ILE A 19 8.29 6.00 36.50
C ILE A 19 9.00 5.09 37.52
N ALA A 20 9.29 3.85 37.16
CA ALA A 20 10.01 2.91 38.03
C ALA A 20 11.43 3.39 38.37
N ALA A 21 12.08 4.10 37.45
CA ALA A 21 13.36 4.78 37.66
C ALA A 21 13.26 6.08 38.48
N GLY A 22 12.05 6.49 38.90
CA GLY A 22 11.82 7.67 39.73
C GLY A 22 11.72 8.99 38.95
N HIS A 23 11.54 8.96 37.63
CA HIS A 23 11.39 10.18 36.84
C HIS A 23 10.00 10.79 37.02
N SER A 24 9.97 12.12 37.17
CA SER A 24 8.72 12.89 37.19
C SER A 24 8.17 13.01 35.77
N LEU A 25 7.09 12.27 35.51
CA LEU A 25 6.48 12.11 34.19
C LEU A 25 5.08 12.72 34.14
N ARG A 26 4.74 13.32 33.01
CA ARG A 26 3.37 13.55 32.54
C ARG A 26 3.18 12.80 31.24
N THR A 27 1.98 12.30 30.98
CA THR A 27 1.70 11.56 29.76
C THR A 27 0.48 12.09 29.03
N TRP A 28 0.51 12.10 27.71
CA TRP A 28 -0.66 12.42 26.90
C TRP A 28 -0.82 11.41 25.76
N ASN A 29 -2.06 11.10 25.40
CA ASN A 29 -2.37 10.27 24.23
C ASN A 29 -3.66 10.75 23.57
N ARG A 30 -3.71 10.77 22.24
CA ARG A 30 -4.88 11.20 21.45
C ARG A 30 -6.18 10.53 21.91
N THR A 31 -6.12 9.21 22.13
CA THR A 31 -7.18 8.48 22.85
C THR A 31 -6.78 8.43 24.33
N PRO A 32 -7.49 9.13 25.23
CA PRO A 32 -7.09 9.20 26.63
C PRO A 32 -6.86 7.82 27.27
N LYS A 33 -5.82 7.72 28.10
CA LYS A 33 -5.51 6.52 28.88
C LYS A 33 -5.71 6.81 30.35
N ASN A 34 -6.31 5.86 31.08
CA ASN A 34 -6.53 5.98 32.52
C ASN A 34 -5.22 5.71 33.28
N ARG A 35 -4.42 6.76 33.49
CA ARG A 35 -3.15 6.73 34.23
C ARG A 35 -3.07 7.96 35.16
N PRO A 36 -2.51 7.84 36.38
CA PRO A 36 -2.45 8.97 37.33
C PRO A 36 -1.71 10.22 36.80
N GLU A 37 -0.74 10.02 35.93
CA GLU A 37 0.10 11.04 35.31
C GLU A 37 -0.43 11.55 33.96
N SER A 38 -1.61 11.07 33.53
CA SER A 38 -2.27 11.55 32.32
C SER A 38 -2.69 13.01 32.45
N VAL A 39 -2.48 13.78 31.37
CA VAL A 39 -2.97 15.15 31.21
C VAL A 39 -3.93 15.23 30.03
N ASP A 40 -4.83 16.20 30.05
CA ASP A 40 -5.82 16.39 28.97
C ASP A 40 -5.29 17.27 27.83
N ASP A 41 -4.54 18.33 28.17
CA ASP A 41 -3.99 19.30 27.22
C ASP A 41 -2.47 19.08 27.02
N PRO A 42 -2.03 18.59 25.84
CA PRO A 42 -0.62 18.36 25.57
C PRO A 42 0.17 19.66 25.42
N VAL A 43 -0.46 20.75 24.99
CA VAL A 43 0.19 22.06 24.80
C VAL A 43 0.50 22.69 26.16
N GLU A 44 -0.47 22.70 27.08
CA GLU A 44 -0.24 23.20 28.43
C GLU A 44 0.83 22.37 29.17
N ALA A 45 0.81 21.05 28.99
CA ALA A 45 1.80 20.17 29.58
C ALA A 45 3.20 20.41 29.02
N ALA A 46 3.31 20.64 27.71
CA ALA A 46 4.58 20.89 27.04
C ALA A 46 5.25 22.18 27.51
N ARG A 47 4.48 23.28 27.71
CA ARG A 47 4.96 24.54 28.30
C ARG A 47 5.64 24.39 29.66
N LYS A 48 5.33 23.32 30.41
CA LYS A 48 5.80 23.06 31.77
C LYS A 48 6.80 21.91 31.85
N SER A 49 7.39 21.53 30.71
CA SER A 49 8.26 20.36 30.59
C SER A 49 9.62 20.76 30.02
N ASP A 50 10.69 20.20 30.59
CA ASP A 50 12.07 20.44 30.14
C ASP A 50 12.46 19.43 29.05
N VAL A 51 11.80 18.27 29.03
CA VAL A 51 12.00 17.19 28.06
C VAL A 51 10.65 16.71 27.55
N ILE A 52 10.53 16.58 26.23
CA ILE A 52 9.36 16.05 25.55
C ILE A 52 9.80 14.82 24.75
N ILE A 53 9.16 13.69 25.02
CA ILE A 53 9.42 12.41 24.37
C ILE A 53 8.20 12.02 23.55
N SER A 54 8.37 11.55 22.31
CA SER A 54 7.25 11.13 21.46
C SER A 54 7.33 9.68 20.98
N TYR A 55 6.22 8.95 21.10
CA TYR A 55 5.95 7.61 20.57
C TYR A 55 4.65 7.65 19.76
N LEU A 56 4.68 8.36 18.63
CA LEU A 56 3.53 8.59 17.76
C LEU A 56 3.53 7.61 16.57
N ARG A 57 2.37 7.49 15.92
CA ARG A 57 2.13 6.47 14.88
C ARG A 57 2.91 6.75 13.58
N ASP A 58 2.85 7.98 13.11
CA ASP A 58 3.26 8.37 11.77
C ASP A 58 3.66 9.86 11.72
N ASP A 59 4.14 10.28 10.55
CA ASP A 59 4.54 11.65 10.25
C ASP A 59 3.41 12.66 10.42
N THR A 60 2.17 12.29 10.07
CA THR A 60 1.00 13.16 10.18
C THR A 60 0.71 13.48 11.65
N ALA A 61 0.72 12.48 12.52
CA ALA A 61 0.55 12.66 13.95
C ALA A 61 1.68 13.52 14.57
N VAL A 62 2.92 13.33 14.11
CA VAL A 62 4.05 14.18 14.52
C VAL A 62 3.86 15.62 14.07
N ARG A 63 3.55 15.86 12.80
CA ARG A 63 3.37 17.22 12.25
C ARG A 63 2.21 17.94 12.92
N GLU A 64 1.06 17.29 13.07
CA GLU A 64 -0.11 17.88 13.71
C GLU A 64 0.20 18.30 15.16
N LEU A 65 0.80 17.41 15.94
CA LEU A 65 1.04 17.66 17.35
C LEU A 65 2.16 18.69 17.57
N PHE A 66 3.30 18.54 16.90
CA PHE A 66 4.45 19.43 17.08
C PHE A 66 4.25 20.82 16.45
N THR A 67 3.39 20.96 15.45
CA THR A 67 3.00 22.30 14.95
C THR A 67 2.33 23.13 16.04
N ASN A 68 1.55 22.50 16.92
CA ASN A 68 0.86 23.17 18.01
C ASN A 68 1.74 23.31 19.28
N ILE A 69 2.64 22.36 19.53
CA ILE A 69 3.47 22.33 20.73
C ILE A 69 4.71 23.23 20.60
N LEU A 70 5.44 23.17 19.49
CA LEU A 70 6.74 23.85 19.35
C LEU A 70 6.71 25.37 19.59
N PRO A 71 5.70 26.13 19.12
CA PRO A 71 5.63 27.57 19.38
C PRO A 71 5.52 27.95 20.85
N GLU A 72 5.16 26.99 21.70
CA GLU A 72 4.87 27.18 23.12
C GLU A 72 6.03 26.72 24.02
N LEU A 73 7.10 26.18 23.43
CA LEU A 73 8.25 25.69 24.18
C LEU A 73 9.21 26.81 24.56
N THR A 74 9.89 26.60 25.68
CA THR A 74 10.96 27.49 26.14
C THR A 74 12.30 27.12 25.52
N GLU A 75 13.19 28.11 25.35
CA GLU A 75 14.57 27.88 24.90
C GLU A 75 15.26 26.83 25.78
N GLY A 76 15.99 25.90 25.14
CA GLY A 76 16.67 24.79 25.81
C GLY A 76 15.81 23.55 26.10
N THR A 77 14.49 23.57 25.83
CA THR A 77 13.64 22.36 25.94
C THR A 77 14.14 21.28 24.99
N ALA A 78 14.27 20.04 25.47
CA ALA A 78 14.69 18.91 24.65
C ALA A 78 13.48 18.16 24.07
N VAL A 79 13.41 18.07 22.73
CA VAL A 79 12.45 17.25 22.00
C VAL A 79 13.15 15.98 21.51
N ILE A 80 12.70 14.84 22.01
CA ILE A 80 13.25 13.51 21.69
C ILE A 80 12.18 12.71 20.95
N ASN A 81 12.38 12.50 19.64
CA ASN A 81 11.45 11.72 18.83
C ASN A 81 11.84 10.23 18.80
N HIS A 82 10.98 9.34 19.29
CA HIS A 82 11.15 7.88 19.11
C HIS A 82 10.26 7.31 18.00
N SER A 83 9.34 8.12 17.47
CA SER A 83 8.42 7.72 16.41
C SER A 83 9.19 7.43 15.13
N THR A 84 8.88 6.33 14.46
CA THR A 84 9.40 6.07 13.11
C THR A 84 8.56 6.85 12.11
N ILE A 85 9.15 7.90 11.55
CA ILE A 85 8.57 8.85 10.61
C ILE A 85 9.43 8.98 9.37
N ASP A 86 8.92 9.62 8.33
CA ASP A 86 9.70 9.87 7.13
C ASP A 86 10.89 10.84 7.40
N PRO A 87 11.94 10.78 6.57
CA PRO A 87 13.12 11.64 6.71
C PRO A 87 12.81 13.13 6.56
N GLU A 88 11.86 13.52 5.72
CA GLU A 88 11.49 14.92 5.51
C GLU A 88 10.87 15.50 6.79
N THR A 89 9.98 14.77 7.44
CA THR A 89 9.38 15.17 8.71
C THR A 89 10.41 15.20 9.84
N THR A 90 11.39 14.29 9.84
CA THR A 90 12.52 14.34 10.80
C THR A 90 13.33 15.62 10.64
N VAL A 91 13.69 15.97 9.41
CA VAL A 91 14.43 17.22 9.09
C VAL A 91 13.59 18.45 9.42
N TRP A 92 12.29 18.42 9.11
CA TRP A 92 11.38 19.49 9.47
C TRP A 92 11.36 19.71 10.99
N LEU A 93 11.24 18.64 11.78
CA LEU A 93 11.16 18.73 13.24
C LEU A 93 12.45 19.31 13.84
N ASP A 94 13.62 18.88 13.38
CA ASP A 94 14.92 19.46 13.75
C ASP A 94 14.95 20.97 13.46
N GLN A 95 14.56 21.38 12.25
CA GLN A 95 14.54 22.79 11.86
C GLN A 95 13.56 23.62 12.71
N GLN A 96 12.40 23.09 13.06
CA GLN A 96 11.45 23.82 13.92
C GLN A 96 11.96 23.93 15.37
N CYS A 97 12.63 22.90 15.89
CA CYS A 97 13.29 22.98 17.19
C CYS A 97 14.39 24.06 17.19
N GLN A 98 15.20 24.11 16.13
CA GLN A 98 16.24 25.14 15.99
C GLN A 98 15.68 26.57 15.95
N LYS A 99 14.55 26.79 15.25
CA LYS A 99 13.89 28.12 15.18
C LYS A 99 13.36 28.60 16.54
N THR A 100 12.98 27.69 17.41
CA THR A 100 12.41 27.99 18.74
C THR A 100 13.47 28.01 19.84
N GLY A 101 14.73 27.67 19.51
CA GLY A 101 15.80 27.51 20.50
C GLY A 101 15.72 26.20 21.29
N CYS A 102 14.86 25.28 20.89
CA CYS A 102 14.79 23.94 21.46
C CYS A 102 15.94 23.06 20.95
N HIS A 103 16.20 21.98 21.70
CA HIS A 103 17.14 20.94 21.32
C HIS A 103 16.38 19.75 20.73
N PHE A 104 16.93 19.12 19.71
CA PHE A 104 16.31 17.97 19.05
C PHE A 104 17.24 16.76 19.09
N LEU A 105 16.67 15.60 19.46
CA LEU A 105 17.25 14.29 19.26
C LEU A 105 16.23 13.43 18.52
N ASP A 106 16.62 12.90 17.36
CA ASP A 106 15.89 11.84 16.70
C ASP A 106 16.43 10.50 17.18
N ALA A 107 15.58 9.71 17.82
CA ALA A 107 15.95 8.50 18.55
C ALA A 107 15.01 7.30 18.25
N PRO A 108 14.78 6.91 16.98
CA PRO A 108 14.03 5.69 16.68
C PRO A 108 14.75 4.45 17.23
N PHE A 109 14.03 3.33 17.31
CA PHE A 109 14.53 2.13 17.98
C PHE A 109 14.20 0.82 17.26
N THR A 110 14.94 -0.22 17.63
CA THR A 110 14.53 -1.61 17.42
C THR A 110 14.29 -2.32 18.76
N GLY A 111 13.36 -3.26 18.74
CA GLY A 111 12.79 -3.90 19.93
C GLY A 111 11.27 -3.82 19.94
N SER A 112 10.64 -4.92 20.33
CA SER A 112 9.18 -5.04 20.39
C SER A 112 8.66 -4.75 21.80
N ARG A 113 7.42 -5.15 22.06
CA ARG A 113 6.72 -5.06 23.34
C ARG A 113 7.57 -5.50 24.54
N ASP A 114 8.21 -6.67 24.44
CA ASP A 114 8.90 -7.27 25.60
C ASP A 114 10.24 -6.58 25.86
N ALA A 115 10.90 -6.09 24.80
CA ALA A 115 12.08 -5.25 24.94
C ALA A 115 11.73 -3.92 25.65
N ALA A 116 10.64 -3.26 25.27
CA ALA A 116 10.19 -2.04 25.95
C ALA A 116 9.81 -2.29 27.42
N ALA A 117 9.10 -3.39 27.70
CA ALA A 117 8.70 -3.76 29.06
C ALA A 117 9.89 -4.05 29.99
N GLY A 118 11.04 -4.46 29.44
CA GLY A 118 12.26 -4.74 30.20
C GLY A 118 13.34 -3.67 30.12
N GLY A 119 13.06 -2.50 29.53
CA GLY A 119 14.09 -1.47 29.33
C GLY A 119 15.23 -1.90 28.40
N ASN A 120 14.94 -2.75 27.41
CA ASN A 120 15.91 -3.42 26.55
C ASN A 120 15.80 -3.01 25.07
N LEU A 121 15.25 -1.84 24.78
CA LEU A 121 15.27 -1.28 23.43
C LEU A 121 16.71 -1.03 22.97
N VAL A 122 16.88 -0.89 21.66
CA VAL A 122 18.14 -0.41 21.07
C VAL A 122 17.83 0.86 20.30
N TYR A 123 18.39 1.98 20.75
CA TYR A 123 18.17 3.28 20.11
C TYR A 123 19.23 3.54 19.04
N TYR A 124 18.79 4.04 17.90
CA TYR A 124 19.63 4.78 16.95
C TYR A 124 19.38 6.26 17.22
N VAL A 125 20.41 7.04 17.52
CA VAL A 125 20.24 8.44 17.94
C VAL A 125 20.98 9.36 17.00
N SER A 126 20.32 10.41 16.52
CA SER A 126 20.93 11.49 15.77
C SER A 126 20.54 12.84 16.35
N GLY A 127 21.46 13.81 16.28
CA GLY A 127 21.32 15.10 16.95
C GLY A 127 22.68 15.76 17.20
N LYS A 128 22.70 16.79 18.05
CA LYS A 128 23.96 17.39 18.50
C LYS A 128 24.63 16.51 19.56
N PRO A 129 25.94 16.20 19.46
CA PRO A 129 26.64 15.34 20.41
C PRO A 129 26.49 15.78 21.87
N GLU A 130 26.57 17.08 22.14
CA GLU A 130 26.45 17.65 23.48
C GLU A 130 25.05 17.46 24.08
N ILE A 131 24.00 17.55 23.25
CA ILE A 131 22.61 17.32 23.68
C ILE A 131 22.39 15.82 23.89
N PHE A 132 22.95 14.99 23.02
CA PHE A 132 22.88 13.54 23.18
C PHE A 132 23.49 13.09 24.50
N GLU A 133 24.71 13.55 24.84
CA GLU A 133 25.35 13.20 26.11
C GLU A 133 24.55 13.68 27.33
N GLN A 134 23.88 14.84 27.25
CA GLN A 134 23.00 15.33 28.33
C GLN A 134 21.79 14.41 28.58
N HIS A 135 21.30 13.72 27.56
CA HIS A 135 20.11 12.87 27.64
C HIS A 135 20.41 11.37 27.55
N ARG A 136 21.68 10.97 27.48
CA ARG A 136 22.10 9.56 27.38
C ARG A 136 21.55 8.71 28.53
N ASP A 137 21.64 9.20 29.76
CA ASP A 137 21.16 8.46 30.94
C ASP A 137 19.63 8.26 30.91
N LEU A 138 18.89 9.27 30.44
CA LEU A 138 17.43 9.18 30.28
C LEU A 138 17.06 8.11 29.23
N LEU A 139 17.76 8.11 28.09
CA LEU A 139 17.58 7.10 27.04
C LEU A 139 17.96 5.70 27.54
N GLY A 140 18.97 5.59 28.40
CA GLY A 140 19.45 4.34 28.98
C GLY A 140 18.47 3.66 29.95
N ILE A 141 17.40 4.35 30.38
CA ILE A 141 16.37 3.74 31.24
C ILE A 141 15.51 2.76 30.45
N THR A 142 15.26 3.06 29.18
CA THR A 142 14.38 2.26 28.32
C THR A 142 15.15 1.41 27.31
N SER A 143 16.49 1.44 27.33
CA SER A 143 17.35 0.73 26.39
C SER A 143 18.48 -0.05 27.05
N LYS A 144 18.93 -1.08 26.33
CA LYS A 144 20.17 -1.82 26.65
C LYS A 144 21.37 -1.33 25.85
N GLU A 145 21.14 -0.59 24.76
CA GLU A 145 22.18 -0.12 23.85
C GLU A 145 21.73 1.16 23.14
N ILE A 146 22.68 2.07 22.90
CA ILE A 146 22.42 3.36 22.24
C ILE A 146 23.56 3.65 21.26
N LEU A 147 23.21 3.75 19.98
CA LEU A 147 24.15 4.00 18.90
C LEU A 147 23.95 5.41 18.35
N PHE A 148 24.97 6.26 18.44
CA PHE A 148 24.92 7.62 17.90
C PHE A 148 25.32 7.65 16.41
N MET A 149 24.45 8.21 15.57
CA MET A 149 24.50 8.19 14.10
C MET A 149 24.97 9.51 13.49
N GLY A 150 25.22 10.53 14.31
CA GLY A 150 25.58 11.88 13.83
C GLY A 150 24.35 12.79 13.68
N PRO A 151 24.30 13.69 12.68
CA PRO A 151 23.21 14.64 12.54
C PRO A 151 21.91 14.00 12.01
N PRO A 152 20.72 14.53 12.37
CA PRO A 152 19.47 14.11 11.74
C PRO A 152 19.50 14.33 10.22
N PRO A 153 18.88 13.45 9.41
CA PRO A 153 18.00 12.34 9.79
C PRO A 153 18.70 10.96 9.85
N ALA A 154 19.99 10.89 10.19
CA ALA A 154 20.77 9.65 10.07
C ALA A 154 20.18 8.45 10.86
N ALA A 155 19.63 8.69 12.05
CA ALA A 155 19.01 7.62 12.83
C ALA A 155 17.73 7.07 12.19
N THR A 156 16.83 7.94 11.73
CA THR A 156 15.67 7.56 10.90
C THR A 156 16.07 6.76 9.66
N VAL A 157 17.12 7.16 8.92
CA VAL A 157 17.59 6.40 7.75
C VAL A 157 18.04 4.98 8.14
N VAL A 158 18.81 4.84 9.22
CA VAL A 158 19.23 3.51 9.72
C VAL A 158 18.03 2.68 10.15
N LYS A 159 17.05 3.28 10.86
CA LYS A 159 15.83 2.57 11.27
C LYS A 159 15.06 2.04 10.07
N ILE A 160 14.77 2.90 9.11
CA ILE A 160 13.97 2.57 7.93
C ILE A 160 14.66 1.48 7.10
N THR A 161 15.96 1.62 6.85
CA THR A 161 16.71 0.64 6.04
C THR A 161 16.91 -0.71 6.75
N THR A 162 17.04 -0.73 8.08
CA THR A 162 17.07 -1.99 8.85
C THR A 162 15.71 -2.68 8.90
N ASN A 163 14.60 -1.92 8.97
CA ASN A 163 13.25 -2.48 8.85
C ASN A 163 12.99 -3.04 7.44
N LEU A 164 13.44 -2.34 6.38
CA LEU A 164 13.40 -2.84 5.01
C LEU A 164 14.11 -4.20 4.87
N ALA A 165 15.36 -4.29 5.36
CA ALA A 165 16.12 -5.54 5.32
C ALA A 165 15.42 -6.67 6.11
N THR A 166 14.75 -6.31 7.21
CA THR A 166 13.98 -7.25 8.03
C THR A 166 12.75 -7.76 7.29
N ALA A 167 12.00 -6.89 6.62
CA ALA A 167 10.87 -7.24 5.78
C ALA A 167 11.30 -8.19 4.66
N SER A 168 12.35 -7.84 3.91
CA SER A 168 12.85 -8.67 2.80
C SER A 168 13.38 -10.03 3.27
N ALA A 169 13.98 -10.10 4.47
CA ALA A 169 14.40 -11.38 5.06
C ALA A 169 13.21 -12.29 5.42
N VAL A 170 12.11 -11.71 5.91
CA VAL A 170 10.90 -12.49 6.20
C VAL A 170 10.17 -12.88 4.91
N GLN A 171 10.11 -12.01 3.91
CA GLN A 171 9.57 -12.35 2.59
C GLN A 171 10.34 -13.52 1.96
N ALA A 172 11.68 -13.48 1.97
CA ALA A 172 12.50 -14.60 1.50
C ALA A 172 12.29 -15.88 2.34
N LEU A 173 12.06 -15.75 3.65
CA LEU A 173 11.72 -16.89 4.51
C LEU A 173 10.39 -17.52 4.11
N THR A 174 9.34 -16.72 3.92
CA THR A 174 8.00 -17.25 3.59
C THR A 174 8.03 -18.01 2.27
N GLU A 175 8.74 -17.48 1.26
CA GLU A 175 8.95 -18.15 -0.02
C GLU A 175 9.73 -19.47 0.15
N ALA A 176 10.85 -19.43 0.88
CA ALA A 176 11.70 -20.60 1.08
C ALA A 176 11.00 -21.73 1.86
N LEU A 177 10.25 -21.38 2.91
CA LEU A 177 9.47 -22.34 3.68
C LEU A 177 8.37 -22.98 2.81
N GLU A 178 7.67 -22.17 2.01
CA GLU A 178 6.63 -22.70 1.14
C GLU A 178 7.19 -23.63 0.06
N ILE A 179 8.24 -23.21 -0.65
CA ILE A 179 8.89 -24.04 -1.67
C ILE A 179 9.32 -25.37 -1.06
N SER A 180 9.92 -25.33 0.13
CA SER A 180 10.37 -26.53 0.85
C SER A 180 9.20 -27.44 1.22
N ARG A 181 8.11 -26.86 1.77
CA ARG A 181 6.90 -27.58 2.16
C ARG A 181 6.27 -28.30 0.97
N ARG A 182 6.16 -27.64 -0.19
CA ARG A 182 5.65 -28.21 -1.45
C ARG A 182 6.49 -29.37 -2.00
N HIS A 183 7.78 -29.40 -1.65
CA HIS A 183 8.68 -30.51 -1.98
C HIS A 183 8.78 -31.56 -0.87
N GLY A 184 7.82 -31.57 0.08
CA GLY A 184 7.73 -32.56 1.14
C GLY A 184 8.75 -32.39 2.27
N VAL A 185 9.39 -31.23 2.39
CA VAL A 185 10.34 -30.93 3.47
C VAL A 185 9.56 -30.36 4.66
N ASP A 186 9.69 -30.98 5.83
CA ASP A 186 9.15 -30.42 7.08
C ASP A 186 9.84 -29.06 7.36
N PRO A 187 9.08 -27.96 7.50
CA PRO A 187 9.64 -26.66 7.85
C PRO A 187 10.54 -26.65 9.10
N ARG A 188 10.34 -27.58 10.03
CA ARG A 188 11.19 -27.76 11.22
C ARG A 188 12.58 -28.26 10.86
N ASP A 189 12.68 -29.10 9.83
CA ASP A 189 13.97 -29.57 9.32
C ASP A 189 14.65 -28.49 8.48
N TRP A 190 13.88 -27.71 7.71
CA TRP A 190 14.40 -26.50 7.07
C TRP A 190 14.98 -25.53 8.10
N HIS A 191 14.27 -25.30 9.22
CA HIS A 191 14.74 -24.42 10.28
C HIS A 191 16.08 -24.88 10.88
N LYS A 192 16.21 -26.17 11.19
CA LYS A 192 17.48 -26.75 11.70
C LYS A 192 18.62 -26.57 10.69
N ALA A 193 18.35 -26.78 9.40
CA ALA A 193 19.35 -26.58 8.35
C ALA A 193 19.73 -25.10 8.19
N ALA A 194 18.74 -24.21 8.22
CA ALA A 194 18.94 -22.77 8.11
C ALA A 194 19.81 -22.23 9.24
N GLN A 195 19.63 -22.68 10.49
CA GLN A 195 20.48 -22.25 11.63
C GLN A 195 21.99 -22.48 11.43
N LEU A 196 22.38 -23.39 10.53
CA LEU A 196 23.77 -23.68 10.18
C LEU A 196 24.19 -23.03 8.85
N ASN A 197 23.27 -22.37 8.16
CA ASN A 197 23.48 -21.74 6.87
C ASN A 197 23.77 -20.24 7.04
N GLY A 198 24.58 -19.67 6.14
CA GLY A 198 24.90 -18.24 6.13
C GLY A 198 23.70 -17.32 5.84
N CYS A 199 22.57 -17.85 5.36
CA CYS A 199 21.36 -17.07 5.12
C CYS A 199 20.58 -16.71 6.39
N TYR A 200 20.85 -17.37 7.53
CA TYR A 200 19.99 -17.28 8.69
C TYR A 200 20.12 -15.96 9.45
N ALA A 201 19.03 -15.19 9.44
CA ALA A 201 18.88 -14.00 10.25
C ALA A 201 18.08 -14.31 11.54
N PRO A 202 18.39 -13.67 12.69
CA PRO A 202 17.65 -13.88 13.93
C PRO A 202 16.13 -13.67 13.82
N VAL A 203 15.69 -12.73 12.96
CA VAL A 203 14.26 -12.52 12.69
C VAL A 203 13.60 -13.78 12.10
N MET A 204 14.31 -14.54 11.26
CA MET A 204 13.75 -15.76 10.69
C MET A 204 13.44 -16.78 11.79
N GLY A 205 14.37 -16.99 12.71
CA GLY A 205 14.16 -17.87 13.87
C GLY A 205 13.00 -17.43 14.77
N MET A 206 12.78 -16.12 14.89
CA MET A 206 11.64 -15.58 15.63
C MET A 206 10.30 -15.85 14.93
N LYS A 207 10.26 -15.80 13.58
CA LYS A 207 9.04 -15.94 12.80
C LYS A 207 8.66 -17.38 12.45
N ILE A 208 9.63 -18.28 12.36
CA ILE A 208 9.34 -19.68 11.99
C ILE A 208 8.29 -20.32 12.91
N PRO A 209 8.40 -20.29 14.26
CA PRO A 209 7.42 -20.94 15.13
C PRO A 209 5.99 -20.41 14.90
N THR A 210 5.83 -19.09 14.80
CA THR A 210 4.53 -18.45 14.61
C THR A 210 3.96 -18.74 13.22
N LEU A 211 4.80 -18.79 12.19
CA LEU A 211 4.39 -19.22 10.83
C LEU A 211 3.88 -20.66 10.79
N LEU A 212 4.49 -21.58 11.54
CA LEU A 212 4.06 -22.99 11.61
C LEU A 212 2.72 -23.18 12.31
N GLU A 213 2.42 -22.30 13.25
CA GLU A 213 1.16 -22.31 14.00
C GLU A 213 0.10 -21.40 13.35
N SER A 214 0.45 -20.72 12.25
CA SER A 214 -0.36 -19.66 11.63
C SER A 214 -0.82 -18.59 12.64
N ASP A 215 0.02 -18.31 13.63
CA ASP A 215 -0.18 -17.25 14.62
C ASP A 215 0.40 -15.94 14.09
N PHE A 216 -0.49 -15.04 13.67
CA PHE A 216 -0.12 -13.71 13.20
C PHE A 216 -0.39 -12.62 14.24
N THR A 217 -0.37 -12.97 15.53
CA THR A 217 -0.42 -11.97 16.61
C THR A 217 0.77 -10.99 16.47
N PRO A 218 0.52 -9.67 16.36
CA PRO A 218 1.55 -8.72 15.94
C PRO A 218 2.65 -8.53 16.99
N HIS A 219 3.88 -8.85 16.61
CA HIS A 219 5.07 -8.27 17.24
C HIS A 219 5.40 -6.92 16.59
N PHE A 220 5.17 -6.83 15.28
CA PHE A 220 5.18 -5.61 14.48
C PHE A 220 4.18 -5.78 13.35
N SER A 221 3.21 -4.87 13.24
CA SER A 221 2.08 -5.10 12.33
C SER A 221 2.45 -4.92 10.86
N THR A 222 1.68 -5.55 9.98
CA THR A 222 1.72 -5.38 8.52
C THR A 222 1.69 -3.90 8.15
N GLU A 223 0.74 -3.12 8.67
CA GLU A 223 0.64 -1.66 8.41
C GLU A 223 1.93 -0.91 8.76
N ASN A 224 2.51 -1.16 9.94
CA ASN A 224 3.72 -0.46 10.35
C ASN A 224 4.93 -0.86 9.52
N MET A 225 5.03 -2.14 9.14
CA MET A 225 6.12 -2.61 8.28
C MET A 225 5.96 -2.12 6.84
N ALA A 226 4.74 -2.11 6.29
CA ALA A 226 4.44 -1.59 4.97
C ALA A 226 4.77 -0.09 4.88
N LYS A 227 4.38 0.70 5.89
CA LYS A 227 4.73 2.11 6.03
C LYS A 227 6.25 2.33 6.05
N ASP A 228 6.97 1.62 6.91
CA ASP A 228 8.43 1.79 7.02
C ASP A 228 9.15 1.36 5.73
N THR A 229 8.66 0.31 5.07
CA THR A 229 9.18 -0.17 3.78
C THR A 229 8.91 0.85 2.67
N LEU A 230 7.75 1.52 2.68
CA LEU A 230 7.43 2.62 1.77
C LEU A 230 8.41 3.79 1.93
N TYR A 231 8.67 4.22 3.17
CA TYR A 231 9.66 5.27 3.42
C TYR A 231 11.07 4.87 2.93
N ALA A 232 11.41 3.58 3.03
CA ALA A 232 12.69 3.08 2.54
C ALA A 232 12.78 3.13 1.01
N LEU A 233 11.69 2.83 0.32
CA LEU A 233 11.59 2.96 -1.14
C LEU A 233 11.67 4.41 -1.57
N GLN A 234 11.00 5.33 -0.88
CA GLN A 234 11.11 6.78 -1.13
C GLN A 234 12.53 7.29 -0.91
N LEU A 235 13.24 6.80 0.11
CA LEU A 235 14.65 7.10 0.33
C LEU A 235 15.54 6.57 -0.79
N ALA A 236 15.31 5.33 -1.23
CA ALA A 236 16.06 4.73 -2.32
C ALA A 236 15.87 5.53 -3.62
N ASP A 237 14.62 5.90 -3.90
CA ASP A 237 14.22 6.70 -5.04
C ASP A 237 14.90 8.08 -5.06
N ALA A 238 14.85 8.82 -3.94
CA ALA A 238 15.53 10.10 -3.80
C ALA A 238 17.07 10.00 -3.90
N ALA A 239 17.64 8.83 -3.58
CA ALA A 239 19.07 8.58 -3.65
C ALA A 239 19.53 7.97 -5.00
N GLY A 240 18.62 7.68 -5.93
CA GLY A 240 18.93 6.98 -7.18
C GLY A 240 19.37 5.52 -6.98
N VAL A 241 18.92 4.88 -5.89
CA VAL A 241 19.21 3.48 -5.56
C VAL A 241 18.10 2.58 -6.11
N THR A 242 18.46 1.65 -6.98
CA THR A 242 17.52 0.63 -7.48
C THR A 242 17.16 -0.38 -6.38
N ALA A 243 15.90 -0.42 -5.97
CA ALA A 243 15.40 -1.23 -4.85
C ALA A 243 14.34 -2.27 -5.25
N ASN A 244 14.49 -2.90 -6.42
CA ASN A 244 13.44 -3.74 -7.04
C ASN A 244 12.93 -4.89 -6.15
N ALA A 245 13.83 -5.63 -5.49
CA ALA A 245 13.43 -6.70 -4.56
C ALA A 245 12.60 -6.16 -3.38
N ASN A 246 12.93 -4.96 -2.92
CA ASN A 246 12.21 -4.30 -1.85
C ASN A 246 10.86 -3.75 -2.31
N GLN A 247 10.74 -3.34 -3.59
CA GLN A 247 9.46 -2.93 -4.17
C GLN A 247 8.47 -4.09 -4.20
N ILE A 248 8.92 -5.29 -4.58
CA ILE A 248 8.10 -6.52 -4.53
C ILE A 248 7.71 -6.83 -3.08
N THR A 249 8.66 -6.76 -2.16
CA THR A 249 8.40 -6.96 -0.72
C THR A 249 7.35 -5.98 -0.20
N TRP A 250 7.41 -4.71 -0.61
CA TRP A 250 6.42 -3.71 -0.24
C TRP A 250 5.03 -4.01 -0.82
N ASN A 251 4.93 -4.41 -2.09
CA ASN A 251 3.66 -4.78 -2.70
C ASN A 251 2.99 -5.91 -1.90
N ASN A 252 3.75 -6.94 -1.51
CA ASN A 252 3.23 -8.08 -0.74
C ASN A 252 2.81 -7.67 0.68
N LEU A 253 3.57 -6.76 1.32
CA LEU A 253 3.19 -6.18 2.61
C LEU A 253 1.92 -5.34 2.50
N PHE A 254 1.79 -4.56 1.43
CA PHE A 254 0.61 -3.75 1.16
C PHE A 254 -0.64 -4.63 0.96
N GLU A 255 -0.52 -5.71 0.18
CA GLU A 255 -1.60 -6.70 0.08
C GLU A 255 -1.96 -7.33 1.43
N ALA A 256 -0.96 -7.70 2.23
CA ALA A 256 -1.19 -8.24 3.57
C ALA A 256 -1.87 -7.21 4.50
N GLU A 257 -1.49 -5.94 4.41
CA GLU A 257 -2.15 -4.84 5.12
C GLU A 257 -3.62 -4.67 4.70
N MET A 258 -3.92 -4.76 3.40
CA MET A 258 -5.29 -4.69 2.90
C MET A 258 -6.16 -5.86 3.39
N ARG A 259 -5.56 -7.04 3.60
CA ARG A 259 -6.26 -8.21 4.20
C ARG A 259 -6.51 -7.97 5.70
N ASP A 260 -5.46 -7.68 6.46
CA ASP A 260 -5.54 -7.29 7.87
C ASP A 260 -4.29 -6.48 8.30
N ALA A 261 -4.48 -5.18 8.43
CA ALA A 261 -3.46 -4.21 8.85
C ALA A 261 -2.90 -4.46 10.27
N SER A 262 -3.61 -5.24 11.09
CA SER A 262 -3.28 -5.49 12.49
C SER A 262 -2.50 -6.78 12.72
N GLU A 263 -2.46 -7.70 11.74
CA GLU A 263 -1.65 -8.92 11.80
C GLU A 263 -0.15 -8.60 11.82
N ASP A 264 0.66 -9.55 12.30
CA ASP A 264 2.11 -9.46 12.18
C ASP A 264 2.55 -9.42 10.72
N PHE A 265 3.59 -8.65 10.40
CA PHE A 265 4.09 -8.54 9.03
C PHE A 265 4.52 -9.87 8.38
N SER A 266 4.70 -10.95 9.15
CA SER A 266 4.88 -12.29 8.58
C SER A 266 3.62 -12.87 7.93
N ALA A 267 2.46 -12.20 8.04
CA ALA A 267 1.23 -12.53 7.33
C ALA A 267 1.34 -12.47 5.80
N THR A 268 2.42 -11.89 5.26
CA THR A 268 2.77 -12.05 3.83
C THR A 268 2.87 -13.52 3.42
N ALA A 269 3.14 -14.45 4.36
CA ALA A 269 3.10 -15.88 4.10
C ALA A 269 1.77 -16.36 3.49
N ARG A 270 0.66 -15.67 3.75
CA ARG A 270 -0.66 -16.04 3.23
C ARG A 270 -0.74 -15.98 1.71
N GLN A 271 0.13 -15.21 1.05
CA GLN A 271 0.23 -15.15 -0.42
C GLN A 271 0.55 -16.51 -1.06
N HIS A 272 1.06 -17.47 -0.28
CA HIS A 272 1.52 -18.77 -0.73
C HIS A 272 0.49 -19.89 -0.53
N HIS A 273 -0.56 -19.66 0.26
CA HIS A 273 -1.62 -20.64 0.47
C HIS A 273 -2.49 -20.87 -0.78
N THR A 274 -2.22 -20.14 -1.85
CA THR A 274 -2.94 -20.13 -3.13
C THR A 274 -2.53 -21.24 -4.11
N LEU A 275 -1.41 -21.92 -3.89
CA LEU A 275 -0.85 -22.82 -4.91
C LEU A 275 -0.93 -24.32 -4.55
N ASP A 276 -1.50 -24.71 -3.39
CA ASP A 276 -1.72 -26.14 -3.01
C ASP A 276 -2.93 -26.75 -3.74
N ALA A 277 -3.01 -26.48 -5.04
CA ALA A 277 -3.90 -27.19 -5.93
C ALA A 277 -3.29 -28.56 -6.25
N ASP A 278 -3.66 -29.57 -5.45
CA ASP A 278 -4.15 -30.79 -6.08
C ASP A 278 -5.17 -30.38 -7.18
N LEU A 279 -5.32 -31.18 -8.24
CA LEU A 279 -6.23 -30.91 -9.38
C LEU A 279 -7.74 -30.89 -9.00
N ASP A 280 -8.04 -30.52 -7.77
CA ASP A 280 -9.31 -30.15 -7.15
C ASP A 280 -9.07 -28.82 -6.36
N GLU A 281 -9.05 -27.66 -7.05
CA GLU A 281 -8.72 -26.33 -6.48
C GLU A 281 -9.72 -25.83 -5.40
N PRO A 282 -9.29 -25.11 -4.35
CA PRO A 282 -10.06 -24.02 -3.77
C PRO A 282 -9.66 -22.72 -4.48
N VAL A 283 -10.54 -22.26 -5.35
CA VAL A 283 -10.36 -21.03 -6.10
C VAL A 283 -10.34 -19.84 -5.12
N GLU A 284 -9.44 -18.89 -5.34
CA GLU A 284 -9.40 -17.65 -4.55
C GLU A 284 -10.48 -16.70 -5.08
N LYS A 285 -11.22 -16.01 -4.20
CA LYS A 285 -12.28 -15.07 -4.59
C LYS A 285 -11.66 -13.89 -5.33
N SER A 286 -11.71 -13.95 -6.65
CA SER A 286 -11.12 -12.95 -7.56
C SER A 286 -12.17 -12.04 -8.17
N CYS A 287 -13.45 -12.33 -7.94
CA CYS A 287 -14.57 -11.62 -8.55
C CYS A 287 -15.68 -11.33 -7.54
N SER A 288 -16.18 -10.09 -7.53
CA SER A 288 -17.45 -9.78 -6.87
C SER A 288 -18.58 -10.27 -7.75
N ARG A 289 -19.65 -10.80 -7.17
CA ARG A 289 -20.72 -11.45 -7.90
C ARG A 289 -22.07 -11.04 -7.33
N ILE A 290 -22.79 -10.20 -8.06
CA ILE A 290 -24.12 -9.73 -7.67
C ILE A 290 -25.16 -10.33 -8.62
N ARG A 291 -26.03 -11.19 -8.09
CA ARG A 291 -27.21 -11.67 -8.82
C ARG A 291 -28.29 -10.60 -8.80
N VAL A 292 -28.87 -10.36 -9.98
CA VAL A 292 -29.96 -9.41 -10.20
C VAL A 292 -31.14 -10.16 -10.78
N THR A 293 -32.19 -10.32 -9.98
CA THR A 293 -33.40 -11.07 -10.32
C THR A 293 -34.64 -10.17 -10.31
N GLY A 294 -35.74 -10.64 -10.90
CA GLY A 294 -37.03 -9.93 -10.96
C GLY A 294 -37.43 -9.48 -12.36
N PRO A 295 -38.74 -9.21 -12.59
CA PRO A 295 -39.28 -8.94 -13.92
C PRO A 295 -38.76 -7.63 -14.56
N ASP A 296 -38.23 -6.70 -13.76
CA ASP A 296 -37.65 -5.45 -14.26
C ASP A 296 -36.11 -5.48 -14.40
N ALA A 297 -35.44 -6.60 -14.07
CA ALA A 297 -33.97 -6.71 -13.97
C ALA A 297 -33.24 -6.22 -15.23
N GLU A 298 -33.69 -6.66 -16.41
CA GLU A 298 -33.10 -6.26 -17.69
C GLU A 298 -33.19 -4.74 -17.92
N ARG A 299 -34.37 -4.15 -17.66
CA ARG A 299 -34.62 -2.72 -17.86
C ARG A 299 -33.80 -1.89 -16.87
N TYR A 300 -33.79 -2.32 -15.61
CA TYR A 300 -33.03 -1.69 -14.53
C TYR A 300 -31.53 -1.68 -14.84
N LEU A 301 -30.93 -2.84 -15.14
CA LEU A 301 -29.51 -2.96 -15.48
C LEU A 301 -29.14 -2.18 -16.74
N ASN A 302 -30.01 -2.18 -17.76
CA ASN A 302 -29.79 -1.37 -18.96
C ASN A 302 -29.73 0.13 -18.67
N GLY A 303 -30.38 0.61 -17.60
CA GLY A 303 -30.29 2.00 -17.15
C GLY A 303 -29.03 2.30 -16.33
N GLN A 304 -28.44 1.30 -15.68
CA GLN A 304 -27.25 1.46 -14.85
C GLN A 304 -25.94 1.33 -15.63
N LEU A 305 -25.87 0.38 -16.55
CA LEU A 305 -24.64 -0.02 -17.23
C LEU A 305 -24.44 0.70 -18.56
N SER A 306 -23.21 0.80 -19.06
CA SER A 306 -22.91 1.43 -20.35
C SER A 306 -23.13 0.53 -21.58
N ASN A 307 -23.23 -0.79 -21.39
CA ASN A 307 -23.42 -1.76 -22.48
C ASN A 307 -24.83 -2.39 -22.49
N ASP A 308 -25.24 -2.99 -23.61
CA ASP A 308 -26.58 -3.56 -23.77
C ASP A 308 -26.63 -4.95 -23.14
N VAL A 309 -27.27 -5.05 -21.96
CA VAL A 309 -27.35 -6.33 -21.23
C VAL A 309 -28.16 -7.40 -21.95
N LYS A 310 -28.92 -7.06 -23.00
CA LYS A 310 -29.62 -8.05 -23.82
C LYS A 310 -28.69 -8.95 -24.62
N LEU A 311 -27.44 -8.52 -24.81
CA LEU A 311 -26.42 -9.30 -25.49
C LEU A 311 -25.79 -10.35 -24.57
N ALA A 312 -25.98 -10.22 -23.25
CA ALA A 312 -25.53 -11.22 -22.29
C ALA A 312 -26.39 -12.50 -22.39
N SER A 313 -25.73 -13.65 -22.33
CA SER A 313 -26.37 -14.96 -22.26
C SER A 313 -25.63 -15.87 -21.27
N GLU A 314 -26.04 -17.14 -21.17
CA GLU A 314 -25.28 -18.14 -20.39
C GLU A 314 -23.90 -18.44 -21.00
N GLU A 315 -23.73 -18.22 -22.31
CA GLU A 315 -22.48 -18.51 -23.04
C GLU A 315 -21.69 -17.25 -23.40
N GLU A 316 -22.31 -16.07 -23.33
CA GLU A 316 -21.73 -14.80 -23.78
C GLU A 316 -21.75 -13.78 -22.65
N MET A 317 -20.54 -13.45 -22.17
CA MET A 317 -20.32 -12.37 -21.21
C MET A 317 -20.12 -11.04 -21.95
N ILE A 318 -20.65 -9.97 -21.39
CA ILE A 318 -20.44 -8.62 -21.89
C ILE A 318 -19.68 -7.78 -20.88
N ASP A 319 -18.73 -6.99 -21.35
CA ASP A 319 -18.09 -5.95 -20.53
C ASP A 319 -19.03 -4.74 -20.43
N ALA A 320 -19.06 -4.09 -19.27
CA ALA A 320 -19.81 -2.86 -19.05
C ALA A 320 -19.17 -1.97 -17.97
N CYS A 321 -19.50 -0.68 -18.03
CA CYS A 321 -19.06 0.30 -17.04
C CYS A 321 -20.27 0.81 -16.24
N LEU A 322 -20.10 1.00 -14.94
CA LEU A 322 -20.93 1.90 -14.15
C LEU A 322 -20.27 3.28 -14.17
N LEU A 323 -21.02 4.28 -14.62
CA LEU A 323 -20.54 5.65 -14.78
C LEU A 323 -21.29 6.61 -13.86
N ASN A 324 -20.62 7.70 -13.50
CA ASN A 324 -21.27 8.84 -12.89
C ASN A 324 -21.91 9.77 -13.95
N ALA A 325 -22.66 10.78 -13.51
CA ALA A 325 -23.33 11.73 -14.41
C ALA A 325 -22.37 12.53 -15.32
N LYS A 326 -21.07 12.58 -14.99
CA LYS A 326 -20.01 13.19 -15.82
C LYS A 326 -19.39 12.19 -16.81
N GLY A 327 -19.93 10.97 -16.93
CA GLY A 327 -19.42 9.91 -17.81
C GLY A 327 -18.11 9.27 -17.33
N GLN A 328 -17.73 9.50 -16.07
CA GLN A 328 -16.50 8.92 -15.51
C GLN A 328 -16.80 7.57 -14.87
N LEU A 329 -15.84 6.65 -14.99
CA LEU A 329 -15.85 5.31 -14.45
C LEU A 329 -15.95 5.37 -12.92
N GLU A 330 -16.93 4.64 -12.39
CA GLU A 330 -17.04 4.28 -10.98
C GLU A 330 -16.61 2.83 -10.79
N LEU A 331 -17.11 1.92 -11.65
CA LEU A 331 -16.80 0.49 -11.62
C LEU A 331 -16.79 -0.09 -13.04
N PHE A 332 -16.00 -1.15 -13.24
CA PHE A 332 -15.99 -1.98 -14.45
C PHE A 332 -16.50 -3.37 -14.08
N VAL A 333 -17.41 -3.92 -14.87
CA VAL A 333 -18.08 -5.18 -14.60
C VAL A 333 -18.24 -6.01 -15.87
N GLN A 334 -18.36 -7.32 -15.70
CA GLN A 334 -18.79 -8.27 -16.70
C GLN A 334 -20.21 -8.73 -16.37
N VAL A 335 -21.03 -8.99 -17.39
CA VAL A 335 -22.42 -9.41 -17.19
C VAL A 335 -22.72 -10.63 -18.04
N HIS A 336 -23.31 -11.64 -17.42
CA HIS A 336 -23.82 -12.85 -18.08
C HIS A 336 -25.17 -13.25 -17.48
N LYS A 337 -25.81 -14.28 -18.03
CA LYS A 337 -27.09 -14.80 -17.51
C LYS A 337 -26.90 -16.16 -16.86
N GLU A 338 -27.72 -16.42 -15.84
CA GLU A 338 -27.95 -17.76 -15.32
C GLU A 338 -29.46 -17.99 -15.24
N GLY A 339 -29.99 -18.82 -16.14
CA GLY A 339 -31.43 -18.91 -16.34
C GLY A 339 -32.03 -17.56 -16.76
N ASP A 340 -33.02 -17.08 -16.00
CA ASP A 340 -33.68 -15.80 -16.25
C ASP A 340 -32.98 -14.61 -15.58
N ASP A 341 -32.04 -14.87 -14.66
CA ASP A 341 -31.35 -13.85 -13.87
C ASP A 341 -30.11 -13.30 -14.59
N PHE A 342 -29.67 -12.12 -14.17
CA PHE A 342 -28.39 -11.55 -14.58
C PHE A 342 -27.38 -11.67 -13.46
N ILE A 343 -26.16 -12.03 -13.81
CA ILE A 343 -25.01 -11.99 -12.92
C ILE A 343 -24.14 -10.80 -13.31
N VAL A 344 -23.86 -9.92 -12.35
CA VAL A 344 -22.93 -8.80 -12.51
C VAL A 344 -21.67 -9.10 -11.74
N GLU A 345 -20.59 -9.29 -12.48
CA GLU A 345 -19.27 -9.68 -12.01
C GLU A 345 -18.29 -8.52 -12.04
N GLY A 346 -17.54 -8.28 -10.97
CA GLY A 346 -16.60 -7.16 -10.89
C GLY A 346 -15.33 -7.50 -10.12
N THR A 347 -14.53 -6.48 -9.82
CA THR A 347 -13.40 -6.63 -8.89
C THR A 347 -13.91 -7.01 -7.50
N TYR A 348 -13.37 -8.08 -6.90
CA TYR A 348 -13.84 -8.60 -5.61
C TYR A 348 -13.77 -7.56 -4.49
N GLU A 349 -12.68 -6.79 -4.43
CA GLU A 349 -12.46 -5.74 -3.44
C GLU A 349 -13.48 -4.59 -3.53
N LEU A 350 -14.25 -4.52 -4.62
CA LEU A 350 -15.28 -3.52 -4.86
C LEU A 350 -16.70 -4.10 -4.74
N ALA A 351 -16.88 -5.30 -4.16
CA ALA A 351 -18.18 -5.94 -4.01
C ALA A 351 -19.19 -5.05 -3.26
N ALA A 352 -18.76 -4.49 -2.12
CA ALA A 352 -19.60 -3.63 -1.29
C ALA A 352 -19.98 -2.33 -2.03
N GLU A 353 -19.04 -1.73 -2.75
CA GLU A 353 -19.26 -0.55 -3.57
C GLU A 353 -20.20 -0.83 -4.74
N LEU A 354 -20.04 -1.98 -5.41
CA LEU A 354 -20.90 -2.43 -6.50
C LEU A 354 -22.33 -2.63 -6.01
N MET A 355 -22.50 -3.38 -4.91
CA MET A 355 -23.80 -3.63 -4.30
C MET A 355 -24.47 -2.31 -3.87
N ALA A 356 -23.76 -1.45 -3.15
CA ALA A 356 -24.28 -0.16 -2.72
C ALA A 356 -24.63 0.76 -3.91
N ARG A 357 -23.84 0.69 -5.00
CA ARG A 357 -24.07 1.50 -6.20
C ARG A 357 -25.31 1.05 -6.98
N LEU A 358 -25.58 -0.25 -7.03
CA LEU A 358 -26.79 -0.79 -7.62
C LEU A 358 -28.00 -0.45 -6.73
N ASP A 359 -27.94 -0.80 -5.44
CA ASP A 359 -29.03 -0.58 -4.47
C ASP A 359 -29.51 0.88 -4.42
N LYS A 360 -28.57 1.84 -4.40
CA LYS A 360 -28.87 3.29 -4.38
C LYS A 360 -29.82 3.75 -5.49
N TYR A 361 -29.82 3.10 -6.65
CA TYR A 361 -30.64 3.47 -7.80
C TYR A 361 -31.84 2.56 -8.01
N LEU A 362 -32.03 1.57 -7.13
CA LEU A 362 -33.22 0.73 -7.08
C LEU A 362 -34.32 1.48 -6.31
N ILE A 363 -35.30 2.02 -7.04
CA ILE A 363 -36.35 2.87 -6.44
C ILE A 363 -37.73 2.23 -6.55
N ALA A 364 -38.15 1.88 -7.76
CA ALA A 364 -39.52 1.42 -8.04
C ALA A 364 -39.57 0.20 -8.97
N ASP A 365 -38.41 -0.30 -9.40
CA ASP A 365 -38.30 -1.48 -10.25
C ASP A 365 -38.47 -2.73 -9.38
N ASP A 366 -39.21 -3.71 -9.88
CA ASP A 366 -39.38 -5.01 -9.21
C ASP A 366 -38.13 -5.87 -9.49
N VAL A 367 -37.10 -5.62 -8.68
CA VAL A 367 -35.76 -6.23 -8.77
C VAL A 367 -35.26 -6.55 -7.36
N GLU A 368 -34.62 -7.70 -7.22
CA GLU A 368 -33.89 -8.11 -6.02
C GLU A 368 -32.41 -8.27 -6.36
N LEU A 369 -31.55 -7.74 -5.47
CA LEU A 369 -30.10 -7.82 -5.57
C LEU A 369 -29.60 -8.77 -4.49
N ILE A 370 -28.84 -9.78 -4.89
CA ILE A 370 -28.28 -10.79 -3.98
C ILE A 370 -26.77 -10.79 -4.16
N ASP A 371 -26.04 -10.57 -3.07
CA ASP A 371 -24.58 -10.68 -3.07
C ASP A 371 -24.18 -12.15 -2.93
N GLU A 372 -23.67 -12.72 -4.01
CA GLU A 372 -23.17 -14.08 -4.12
C GLU A 372 -21.64 -14.10 -4.16
N SER A 373 -20.96 -12.99 -3.85
CA SER A 373 -19.50 -12.90 -3.89
C SER A 373 -18.84 -13.86 -2.90
N GLU A 374 -19.59 -14.35 -1.92
CA GLU A 374 -19.14 -15.32 -0.93
C GLU A 374 -19.35 -16.79 -1.34
N GLU A 375 -20.09 -17.06 -2.42
CA GLU A 375 -20.40 -18.41 -2.91
C GLU A 375 -19.26 -19.05 -3.70
N ASP A 376 -19.26 -20.40 -3.76
CA ASP A 376 -18.27 -21.19 -4.50
C ASP A 376 -18.34 -21.00 -6.05
N SER A 377 -19.24 -20.14 -6.54
CA SER A 377 -19.39 -19.81 -7.96
C SER A 377 -18.64 -18.52 -8.35
N ALA A 378 -18.17 -17.72 -7.39
CA ALA A 378 -17.48 -16.44 -7.57
C ALA A 378 -15.97 -16.59 -7.93
N TYR A 379 -15.67 -17.64 -8.67
CA TYR A 379 -14.35 -18.25 -8.76
C TYR A 379 -13.86 -18.27 -10.20
N THR A 380 -12.98 -17.32 -10.54
CA THR A 380 -12.42 -17.20 -11.89
C THR A 380 -10.91 -17.44 -11.87
N LEU A 381 -10.42 -18.22 -12.84
CA LEU A 381 -8.99 -18.29 -13.18
C LEU A 381 -8.48 -16.87 -13.49
N CYS A 382 -7.64 -16.32 -12.61
CA CYS A 382 -6.94 -15.09 -12.89
C CYS A 382 -6.11 -15.26 -14.18
N PRO A 383 -6.33 -14.45 -15.23
CA PRO A 383 -5.50 -14.50 -16.41
C PRO A 383 -4.04 -14.29 -16.02
N ASN A 384 -3.13 -15.08 -16.60
CA ASN A 384 -1.69 -14.85 -16.46
C ASN A 384 -1.39 -13.36 -16.78
N GLU A 385 -0.77 -12.65 -15.84
CA GLU A 385 -0.47 -11.21 -15.96
C GLU A 385 0.27 -10.88 -17.27
N THR A 386 1.20 -11.75 -17.68
CA THR A 386 1.89 -11.62 -18.97
C THR A 386 0.92 -11.68 -20.14
N ARG A 387 -0.06 -12.60 -20.11
CA ARG A 387 -1.07 -12.72 -21.17
C ARG A 387 -2.01 -11.51 -21.19
N ARG A 388 -2.41 -11.01 -20.01
CA ARG A 388 -3.24 -9.80 -19.88
C ARG A 388 -2.56 -8.56 -20.49
N VAL A 389 -1.30 -8.31 -20.12
CA VAL A 389 -0.48 -7.21 -20.66
C VAL A 389 -0.21 -7.40 -22.16
N LEU A 390 -0.02 -8.65 -22.60
CA LEU A 390 0.12 -8.99 -24.02
C LEU A 390 -1.15 -8.67 -24.82
N ASP A 391 -2.32 -9.01 -24.28
CA ASP A 391 -3.60 -8.82 -24.95
C ASP A 391 -4.17 -7.40 -24.75
N GLY A 392 -3.49 -6.53 -24.01
CA GLY A 392 -3.91 -5.14 -23.81
C GLY A 392 -5.12 -4.97 -22.92
N ILE A 393 -5.38 -5.94 -22.04
CA ILE A 393 -6.59 -5.98 -21.20
C ILE A 393 -6.35 -5.10 -19.96
N PRO A 394 -7.08 -3.98 -19.79
CA PRO A 394 -6.90 -3.11 -18.63
C PRO A 394 -7.42 -3.79 -17.36
N LYS A 395 -6.75 -3.57 -16.21
CA LYS A 395 -7.25 -4.03 -14.91
C LYS A 395 -7.41 -2.90 -13.90
N TRP A 396 -8.28 -3.11 -12.93
CA TRP A 396 -8.32 -2.30 -11.71
C TRP A 396 -7.19 -2.72 -10.75
N PRO A 397 -6.53 -1.80 -10.03
CA PRO A 397 -6.59 -0.35 -10.15
C PRO A 397 -5.58 0.24 -11.17
N ASN A 398 -4.78 -0.60 -11.83
CA ASN A 398 -3.61 -0.15 -12.61
C ASN A 398 -3.99 0.72 -13.82
N GLU A 399 -4.88 0.22 -14.66
CA GLU A 399 -5.38 0.95 -15.83
C GLU A 399 -6.77 1.52 -15.57
N LEU A 400 -7.61 0.83 -14.81
CA LEU A 400 -8.96 1.26 -14.49
C LEU A 400 -8.99 1.84 -13.07
N PHE A 401 -9.53 3.04 -12.91
CA PHE A 401 -9.63 3.71 -11.61
C PHE A 401 -10.77 4.73 -11.60
N PRO A 402 -11.23 5.19 -10.42
CA PRO A 402 -12.34 6.12 -10.33
C PRO A 402 -12.02 7.45 -11.02
N GLY A 403 -12.96 7.98 -11.80
CA GLY A 403 -12.78 9.25 -12.49
C GLY A 403 -12.20 9.16 -13.92
N LEU A 404 -11.73 7.98 -14.33
CA LEU A 404 -11.31 7.68 -15.70
C LEU A 404 -12.47 7.79 -16.68
N LEU A 405 -12.23 8.24 -17.92
CA LEU A 405 -13.23 8.15 -18.98
C LEU A 405 -12.99 6.83 -19.74
N PRO A 406 -14.00 5.94 -19.91
CA PRO A 406 -13.78 4.63 -20.54
C PRO A 406 -13.07 4.67 -21.90
N PRO A 407 -13.33 5.64 -22.80
CA PRO A 407 -12.59 5.75 -24.06
C PRO A 407 -11.09 6.04 -23.92
N ASP A 408 -10.64 6.58 -22.78
CA ASP A 408 -9.19 6.72 -22.54
C ASP A 408 -8.52 5.34 -22.38
N ALA A 409 -9.25 4.34 -21.85
CA ALA A 409 -8.76 2.97 -21.64
C ALA A 409 -9.03 2.01 -22.81
N GLY A 410 -9.58 2.47 -23.93
CA GLY A 410 -9.90 1.60 -25.06
C GLY A 410 -11.18 0.76 -24.85
N LEU A 411 -12.03 1.13 -23.88
CA LEU A 411 -13.25 0.39 -23.55
C LEU A 411 -14.45 0.75 -24.45
N GLU A 412 -14.29 1.68 -25.40
CA GLU A 412 -15.38 2.18 -26.23
C GLU A 412 -15.92 1.16 -27.25
N GLU A 413 -15.13 0.14 -27.60
CA GLU A 413 -15.52 -0.89 -28.55
C GLU A 413 -16.18 -2.10 -27.88
N THR A 414 -15.77 -2.41 -26.64
CA THR A 414 -16.21 -3.63 -25.93
C THR A 414 -17.23 -3.37 -24.83
N ALA A 415 -17.12 -2.25 -24.11
CA ALA A 415 -17.89 -1.99 -22.90
C ALA A 415 -18.96 -0.88 -23.03
N ILE A 416 -19.09 -0.27 -24.20
CA ILE A 416 -20.02 0.85 -24.43
C ILE A 416 -20.93 0.57 -25.62
N SER A 417 -22.24 0.54 -25.38
CA SER A 417 -23.24 0.57 -26.45
C SER A 417 -23.65 2.02 -26.75
N TYR A 418 -23.57 2.37 -28.03
CA TYR A 418 -24.00 3.68 -28.56
C TYR A 418 -25.40 3.65 -29.17
N THR A 419 -26.02 2.46 -29.23
CA THR A 419 -27.31 2.23 -29.89
C THR A 419 -28.40 1.82 -28.91
N LYS A 420 -28.05 1.45 -27.67
CA LYS A 420 -29.01 1.10 -26.63
C LYS A 420 -29.74 2.32 -26.03
N GLY A 421 -30.70 2.03 -25.16
CA GLY A 421 -31.46 3.02 -24.38
C GLY A 421 -30.59 3.86 -23.43
N CYS A 422 -31.24 4.76 -22.69
CA CYS A 422 -30.54 5.71 -21.83
C CYS A 422 -29.84 5.05 -20.63
N TYR A 423 -28.61 5.47 -20.34
CA TYR A 423 -27.85 5.09 -19.14
C TYR A 423 -27.10 6.29 -18.54
N THR A 424 -26.69 6.16 -17.28
CA THR A 424 -25.98 7.24 -16.57
C THR A 424 -24.67 7.60 -17.27
N GLY A 425 -24.44 8.89 -17.54
CA GLY A 425 -23.21 9.38 -18.18
C GLY A 425 -23.17 9.26 -19.72
N GLN A 426 -24.18 8.66 -20.36
CA GLN A 426 -24.24 8.46 -21.81
C GLN A 426 -24.07 9.74 -22.64
N GLU A 427 -24.62 10.87 -22.19
CA GLU A 427 -24.54 12.14 -22.93
C GLU A 427 -23.08 12.60 -23.11
N VAL A 428 -22.26 12.42 -22.06
CA VAL A 428 -20.83 12.77 -22.11
C VAL A 428 -20.08 11.81 -23.03
N ILE A 429 -20.29 10.50 -22.88
CA ILE A 429 -19.67 9.45 -23.71
C ILE A 429 -20.02 9.63 -25.19
N SER A 430 -21.29 9.89 -25.51
CA SER A 430 -21.76 10.12 -26.88
C SER A 430 -21.17 11.40 -27.50
N ARG A 431 -21.00 12.46 -26.70
CA ARG A 431 -20.33 13.70 -27.14
C ARG A 431 -18.86 13.45 -27.42
N MET A 432 -18.18 12.67 -26.58
CA MET A 432 -16.77 12.31 -26.77
C MET A 432 -16.54 11.54 -28.07
N LYS A 433 -17.39 10.54 -28.38
CA LYS A 433 -17.32 9.80 -29.65
C LYS A 433 -17.38 10.72 -30.87
N ARG A 434 -18.28 11.70 -30.87
CA ARG A 434 -18.41 12.67 -31.99
C ARG A 434 -17.26 13.67 -32.05
N ALA A 435 -16.72 14.07 -30.90
CA ALA A 435 -15.69 15.11 -30.81
C ALA A 435 -14.25 14.57 -30.90
N GLY A 436 -14.04 13.26 -30.75
CA GLY A 436 -12.71 12.62 -30.72
C GLY A 436 -11.80 13.17 -29.62
N LYS A 437 -12.38 13.48 -28.44
CA LYS A 437 -11.71 14.17 -27.33
C LYS A 437 -11.36 13.22 -26.16
N THR A 438 -10.54 12.22 -26.42
CA THR A 438 -9.79 11.54 -25.35
C THR A 438 -8.58 12.39 -24.97
N ASN A 439 -8.19 12.39 -23.70
CA ASN A 439 -7.01 13.14 -23.26
C ASN A 439 -5.75 12.27 -23.28
N LYS A 440 -5.95 10.95 -23.25
CA LYS A 440 -4.91 9.92 -23.28
C LYS A 440 -5.49 8.64 -23.88
N HIS A 441 -4.62 7.72 -24.25
CA HIS A 441 -4.97 6.41 -24.79
C HIS A 441 -4.13 5.35 -24.12
N LEU A 442 -4.77 4.26 -23.68
CA LEU A 442 -4.06 3.07 -23.27
C LEU A 442 -3.32 2.47 -24.48
N VAL A 443 -2.05 2.19 -24.32
CA VAL A 443 -1.19 1.62 -25.35
C VAL A 443 -0.43 0.41 -24.80
N ARG A 444 -0.13 -0.52 -25.71
CA ARG A 444 0.76 -1.66 -25.45
C ARG A 444 2.17 -1.24 -25.82
N LEU A 445 3.13 -1.58 -24.98
CA LEU A 445 4.52 -1.18 -25.12
C LEU A 445 5.43 -2.40 -25.08
N THR A 446 6.52 -2.32 -25.84
CA THR A 446 7.71 -3.15 -25.68
C THR A 446 8.79 -2.32 -25.02
N LEU A 447 9.49 -2.89 -24.05
CA LEU A 447 10.57 -2.23 -23.32
C LEU A 447 11.93 -2.78 -23.75
N ASP A 448 12.93 -1.92 -23.89
CA ASP A 448 14.29 -2.30 -24.30
C ASP A 448 15.14 -2.87 -23.15
N LYS A 449 14.73 -2.59 -21.91
CA LYS A 449 15.41 -3.00 -20.68
C LYS A 449 14.44 -3.68 -19.73
N PRO A 450 14.91 -4.70 -18.99
CA PRO A 450 14.09 -5.34 -17.99
C PRO A 450 13.93 -4.46 -16.75
N LEU A 451 12.90 -4.74 -15.94
CA LEU A 451 12.69 -4.15 -14.60
C LEU A 451 12.44 -2.64 -14.61
N ILE A 452 11.84 -2.11 -15.67
CA ILE A 452 11.33 -0.73 -15.67
C ILE A 452 10.14 -0.66 -14.68
N PRO A 453 10.13 0.27 -13.73
CA PRO A 453 9.06 0.37 -12.74
C PRO A 453 7.76 0.87 -13.37
N THR A 454 6.64 0.47 -12.78
CA THR A 454 5.34 1.13 -13.01
C THR A 454 5.42 2.61 -12.62
N ASN A 455 4.61 3.45 -13.26
CA ASN A 455 4.63 4.92 -13.21
C ASN A 455 5.82 5.62 -13.87
N ALA A 456 6.78 4.89 -14.46
CA ALA A 456 7.83 5.49 -15.28
C ALA A 456 7.24 6.36 -16.40
N LYS A 457 7.82 7.55 -16.62
CA LYS A 457 7.33 8.53 -17.59
C LYS A 457 7.79 8.17 -19.00
N LEU A 458 6.88 8.29 -19.97
CA LEU A 458 7.21 8.25 -21.39
C LEU A 458 7.51 9.66 -21.85
N ILE A 459 8.68 9.92 -22.42
CA ILE A 459 9.15 11.24 -22.84
C ILE A 459 9.40 11.27 -24.35
N VAL A 460 8.95 12.37 -24.99
CA VAL A 460 9.24 12.71 -26.40
C VAL A 460 9.70 14.16 -26.45
N ASP A 461 10.86 14.42 -27.06
CA ASP A 461 11.45 15.76 -27.18
C ASP A 461 11.50 16.54 -25.84
N GLY A 462 11.87 15.84 -24.75
CA GLY A 462 11.95 16.40 -23.40
C GLY A 462 10.61 16.76 -22.76
N LYS A 463 9.49 16.28 -23.31
CA LYS A 463 8.14 16.51 -22.77
C LYS A 463 7.48 15.19 -22.40
N GLU A 464 6.75 15.21 -21.29
CA GLU A 464 5.96 14.06 -20.85
C GLU A 464 4.87 13.73 -21.86
N ALA A 465 4.99 12.54 -22.43
CA ALA A 465 4.11 11.94 -23.41
C ALA A 465 3.20 10.85 -22.84
N GLY A 466 3.43 10.42 -21.61
CA GLY A 466 2.64 9.35 -20.98
C GLY A 466 3.33 8.74 -19.77
N TRP A 467 2.80 7.59 -19.31
CA TRP A 467 3.41 6.80 -18.25
C TRP A 467 3.05 5.31 -18.37
N ILE A 468 3.87 4.45 -17.76
CA ILE A 468 3.68 3.00 -17.68
C ILE A 468 2.76 2.66 -16.49
N THR A 469 1.83 1.72 -16.66
CA THR A 469 0.86 1.31 -15.63
C THR A 469 1.04 -0.14 -15.17
N SER A 470 1.42 -1.04 -16.08
CA SER A 470 1.69 -2.45 -15.80
C SER A 470 2.90 -2.93 -16.62
N VAL A 471 3.70 -3.83 -16.06
CA VAL A 471 4.87 -4.44 -16.73
C VAL A 471 4.82 -5.94 -16.53
N ALA A 472 5.15 -6.70 -17.57
CA ALA A 472 5.28 -8.15 -17.52
C ALA A 472 6.42 -8.62 -18.42
N THR A 473 6.95 -9.81 -18.15
CA THR A 473 8.06 -10.39 -18.93
C THR A 473 7.56 -11.57 -19.75
N LEU A 474 7.87 -11.57 -21.05
CA LEU A 474 7.61 -12.70 -21.95
C LEU A 474 8.59 -13.86 -21.67
N GLU A 475 8.23 -15.08 -22.08
CA GLU A 475 9.14 -16.24 -22.01
C GLU A 475 10.47 -16.02 -22.74
N SER A 476 10.48 -15.16 -23.76
CA SER A 476 11.68 -14.73 -24.47
C SER A 476 12.64 -13.85 -23.66
N GLY A 477 12.23 -13.40 -22.47
CA GLY A 477 12.95 -12.44 -21.63
C GLY A 477 12.75 -10.98 -22.01
N GLN A 478 11.87 -10.68 -22.97
CA GLN A 478 11.51 -9.31 -23.35
C GLN A 478 10.41 -8.79 -22.43
N ASP A 479 10.61 -7.60 -21.86
CA ASP A 479 9.60 -6.92 -21.08
C ASP A 479 8.59 -6.20 -21.99
N ILE A 480 7.33 -6.33 -21.62
CA ILE A 480 6.18 -5.69 -22.24
C ILE A 480 5.41 -4.92 -21.18
N ALA A 481 4.67 -3.90 -21.60
CA ALA A 481 3.96 -3.04 -20.67
C ALA A 481 2.62 -2.54 -21.22
N LEU A 482 1.75 -2.15 -20.31
CA LEU A 482 0.64 -1.23 -20.58
C LEU A 482 1.02 0.15 -20.07
N GLY A 483 0.50 1.19 -20.71
CA GLY A 483 0.68 2.55 -20.27
C GLY A 483 -0.27 3.52 -20.96
N TYR A 484 -0.41 4.71 -20.39
CA TYR A 484 -1.19 5.79 -21.00
C TYR A 484 -0.30 6.70 -21.83
N ARG A 485 -0.67 6.91 -23.09
CA ARG A 485 -0.08 7.92 -23.98
C ARG A 485 -0.99 9.13 -24.09
N LEU A 486 -0.49 10.32 -23.79
CA LEU A 486 -1.24 11.58 -23.89
C LEU A 486 -1.60 11.90 -25.35
N ARG A 487 -2.80 12.44 -25.57
CA ARG A 487 -3.37 12.74 -26.89
C ARG A 487 -2.46 13.60 -27.76
N LYS A 488 -1.72 14.55 -27.16
CA LYS A 488 -0.76 15.42 -27.85
C LYS A 488 0.39 14.65 -28.54
N PHE A 489 0.63 13.39 -28.15
CA PHE A 489 1.66 12.49 -28.71
C PHE A 489 1.07 11.24 -29.37
N LYS A 490 -0.17 11.31 -29.86
CA LYS A 490 -0.84 10.18 -30.52
C LYS A 490 -0.09 9.58 -31.72
N ASP A 491 0.77 10.38 -32.37
CA ASP A 491 1.54 9.98 -33.56
C ASP A 491 2.96 9.51 -33.19
N SER A 492 3.34 9.58 -31.91
CA SER A 492 4.63 9.10 -31.40
C SER A 492 4.53 7.63 -31.00
N ASN A 493 5.43 6.81 -31.56
CA ASN A 493 5.48 5.37 -31.28
C ASN A 493 6.74 4.93 -30.54
N GLU A 494 7.70 5.84 -30.32
CA GLU A 494 8.93 5.59 -29.57
C GLU A 494 9.05 6.64 -28.47
N PHE A 495 9.53 6.22 -27.31
CA PHE A 495 9.64 7.04 -26.12
C PHE A 495 10.97 6.77 -25.42
N GLU A 496 11.59 7.83 -24.91
CA GLU A 496 12.52 7.66 -23.79
C GLU A 496 11.69 7.34 -22.54
N VAL A 497 12.13 6.36 -21.77
CA VAL A 497 11.52 6.04 -20.49
C VAL A 497 12.34 6.67 -19.39
N HIS A 498 11.72 7.58 -18.65
CA HIS A 498 12.33 8.28 -17.55
C HIS A 498 11.79 7.75 -16.22
N SER A 499 12.65 7.68 -15.20
CA SER A 499 12.19 7.41 -13.85
C SER A 499 11.15 8.47 -13.44
N SER A 500 10.11 8.05 -12.72
CA SER A 500 9.09 8.98 -12.22
C SER A 500 9.65 10.05 -11.27
N SER A 501 10.81 9.79 -10.68
CA SER A 501 11.39 10.52 -9.55
C SER A 501 12.65 11.34 -9.83
N SER A 502 13.52 10.86 -10.72
CA SER A 502 14.83 11.46 -10.97
C SER A 502 14.96 12.11 -12.35
N ASP A 503 13.92 12.03 -13.19
CA ASP A 503 13.95 12.36 -14.64
C ASP A 503 15.17 11.73 -15.37
N GLU A 504 15.73 10.65 -14.81
CA GLU A 504 16.82 9.89 -15.40
C GLU A 504 16.28 8.97 -16.49
N VAL A 505 16.99 8.87 -17.61
CA VAL A 505 16.66 7.94 -18.70
C VAL A 505 16.98 6.51 -18.25
N ILE A 506 15.94 5.75 -17.91
CA ILE A 506 16.05 4.37 -17.45
C ILE A 506 15.87 3.35 -18.57
N GLY A 507 15.37 3.74 -19.75
CA GLY A 507 15.23 2.87 -20.92
C GLY A 507 14.53 3.56 -22.08
N THR A 508 14.06 2.76 -23.03
CA THR A 508 13.20 3.17 -24.13
C THR A 508 11.99 2.25 -24.26
N ALA A 509 10.89 2.79 -24.75
CA ALA A 509 9.66 2.05 -24.99
C ALA A 509 9.17 2.30 -26.41
N ALA A 510 8.61 1.27 -27.04
CA ALA A 510 7.99 1.38 -28.35
C ALA A 510 6.55 0.85 -28.31
N VAL A 511 5.63 1.53 -28.99
CA VAL A 511 4.24 1.06 -29.14
C VAL A 511 4.23 -0.24 -29.94
N ARG A 512 3.59 -1.27 -29.39
CA ARG A 512 3.38 -2.55 -30.06
C ARG A 512 2.05 -2.52 -30.82
N THR A 513 2.08 -2.83 -32.10
CA THR A 513 0.87 -3.10 -32.91
C THR A 513 0.42 -4.55 -32.72
N ASN A 514 -0.86 -4.83 -32.94
CA ASN A 514 -1.41 -6.19 -32.89
C ASN A 514 -0.88 -7.01 -34.08
N ASP A 515 0.32 -7.56 -33.96
CA ASP A 515 0.81 -8.66 -34.79
C ASP A 515 0.96 -9.93 -33.95
#